data_AF-A0A0Q5UR88-F1
#
_entry.id   AF-A0A0Q5UR88-F1
#
_cell.length_a   1.000
_cell.length_b   1.000
_cell.length_c   1.000
_cell.angle_alpha   90.00
_cell.angle_beta   90.00
_cell.angle_gamma   90.00
#
_symmetry.space_group_name_H-M   'P 1'
#
loop_
_entity.id
_entity.type
_entity.pdbx_description
1 polymer ?
#
loop_
_entity_poly.entity_id
_entity_poly.type
_entity_poly.pdbx_seq_one_letter_code
_entity_poly.pdbx_strand_id
1 'polypeptide(L)' 'MRNHTRATVEALLSETGAGIVEWSGIGIFTDHHTGPILADDPEDVLQAEWLAGRLDPYRQVARCYHLIARKL' A
#
# COMPACT_ATOMS: atom_id res chain seq x y z
N MET A 1 -16.01 -10.56 10.02
CA MET A 1 -14.61 -11.02 9.99
C MET A 1 -13.85 -10.07 9.05
N ARG A 2 -12.74 -9.44 9.49
CA ARG A 2 -11.99 -8.48 8.64
C ARG A 2 -11.20 -9.26 7.58
N ASN A 3 -11.84 -9.56 6.44
CA ASN A 3 -11.31 -10.41 5.37
C ASN A 3 -10.44 -9.66 4.34
N HIS A 4 -9.83 -8.55 4.73
CA HIS A 4 -9.11 -7.66 3.80
C HIS A 4 -7.65 -7.45 4.18
N THR A 5 -7.05 -8.36 4.95
CA THR A 5 -5.60 -8.30 5.17
C THR A 5 -4.88 -8.61 3.86
N ARG A 6 -3.68 -8.06 3.66
CA ARG A 6 -2.85 -8.35 2.49
C ARG A 6 -2.68 -9.86 2.30
N ALA A 7 -2.28 -10.57 3.36
CA ALA A 7 -2.08 -12.02 3.32
C ALA A 7 -3.34 -12.78 2.89
N THR A 8 -4.54 -12.34 3.32
CA THR A 8 -5.80 -12.94 2.87
C THR A 8 -6.01 -12.76 1.37
N VAL A 9 -5.77 -11.56 0.83
CA VAL A 9 -5.95 -11.29 -0.61
C VAL A 9 -4.90 -12.01 -1.45
N GLU A 10 -3.65 -12.07 -0.99
CA GLU A 10 -2.57 -12.82 -1.66
C GLU A 10 -2.89 -14.33 -1.75
N ALA A 11 -3.42 -14.92 -0.67
CA ALA A 11 -3.85 -16.31 -0.68
C ALA A 11 -4.96 -16.57 -1.71
N LEU A 12 -5.98 -15.70 -1.74
CA LEU A 12 -7.08 -15.81 -2.71
C LEU A 12 -6.58 -15.71 -4.16
N LEU A 13 -5.63 -14.82 -4.45
CA LEU A 13 -5.03 -14.71 -5.78
C LEU A 13 -4.23 -15.96 -6.13
N SER A 14 -3.43 -16.48 -5.19
CA SER A 14 -2.65 -17.70 -5.38
C SER A 14 -3.52 -18.92 -5.66
N GLU A 15 -4.66 -19.07 -4.99
CA GLU A 15 -5.63 -20.16 -5.23
C GLU A 15 -6.17 -20.17 -6.67
N THR A 16 -6.21 -19.01 -7.33
CA THR A 16 -6.63 -18.89 -8.73
C THR A 16 -5.50 -19.10 -9.75
N GLY A 17 -4.28 -19.42 -9.28
CA GLY A 17 -3.08 -19.54 -10.11
C GLY A 17 -2.46 -18.19 -10.49
N ALA A 18 -2.78 -17.12 -9.77
CA ALA A 18 -2.19 -15.80 -9.97
C ALA A 18 -1.14 -15.49 -8.88
N GLY A 19 0.13 -15.41 -9.27
CA GLY A 19 1.22 -15.05 -8.37
C GLY A 19 1.36 -13.54 -8.23
N ILE A 20 1.67 -13.06 -7.03
CA ILE A 20 1.96 -11.63 -6.78
C ILE A 20 3.31 -11.27 -7.41
N VAL A 21 3.32 -10.18 -8.16
CA VAL A 21 4.50 -9.68 -8.88
C VAL A 21 5.05 -8.42 -8.20
N GLU A 22 4.17 -7.53 -7.76
CA GLU A 22 4.54 -6.29 -7.08
C GLU A 22 3.40 -5.89 -6.13
N TRP A 23 3.75 -5.10 -5.11
CA TRP A 23 2.75 -4.44 -4.30
C TRP A 23 3.23 -3.08 -3.81
N SER A 24 2.26 -2.23 -3.48
CA SER A 24 2.53 -0.92 -2.88
C SER A 24 1.52 -0.60 -1.80
N GLY A 25 1.97 0.12 -0.78
CA GLY A 25 1.12 0.73 0.24
C GLY A 25 0.49 2.02 -0.27
N ILE A 26 -0.71 2.34 0.19
CA ILE A 26 -1.43 3.60 -0.06
C ILE A 26 -1.88 4.18 1.29
N GLY A 27 -1.70 5.49 1.47
CA GLY A 27 -2.05 6.20 2.71
C GLY A 27 -1.10 5.82 3.83
N ILE A 28 0.20 6.07 3.63
CA ILE A 28 1.25 5.75 4.60
C ILE A 28 1.38 6.85 5.66
N PHE A 29 1.18 8.11 5.28
CA PHE A 29 1.27 9.25 6.19
C PHE A 29 -0.09 9.91 6.38
N THR A 30 -0.81 10.23 5.29
CA THR A 30 -2.07 10.97 5.33
C THR A 30 -3.12 10.34 6.23
N ASP A 31 -3.19 9.01 6.22
CA ASP A 31 -4.21 8.26 6.96
C ASP A 31 -3.84 8.02 8.44
N HIS A 32 -2.59 8.30 8.81
CA HIS A 32 -2.07 8.13 10.17
C HIS A 32 -1.81 9.47 10.88
N HIS A 33 -1.82 10.58 10.14
CA HIS A 33 -1.64 11.90 10.70
C HIS A 33 -2.97 12.47 11.19
N THR A 34 -2.99 13.02 12.41
CA THR A 34 -4.20 13.56 13.05
C THR A 34 -4.31 15.09 12.99
N GLY A 35 -3.47 15.73 12.18
CA GLY A 35 -3.43 17.18 12.01
C GLY A 35 -3.21 17.60 10.55
N PRO A 36 -3.07 18.90 10.29
CA PRO A 36 -2.66 19.38 8.98
C PRO A 36 -1.22 18.94 8.69
N ILE A 37 -1.01 18.33 7.53
CA ILE A 37 0.33 18.08 7.01
C ILE A 37 0.86 19.40 6.48
N LEU A 38 1.95 19.88 7.07
CA LEU A 38 2.64 21.09 6.65
C LEU A 38 3.72 20.72 5.65
N ALA A 39 3.55 21.15 4.40
CA ALA A 39 4.54 21.06 3.34
C ALA A 39 4.51 22.38 2.56
N ASP A 40 5.67 22.79 2.05
CA ASP A 40 5.78 24.02 1.26
C ASP A 40 5.07 23.86 -0.10
N ASP A 41 5.13 22.65 -0.69
CA ASP A 41 4.39 22.24 -1.87
C ASP A 41 3.58 20.95 -1.57
N PRO A 42 2.27 20.90 -1.85
CA PRO A 42 1.48 19.67 -1.76
C PRO A 42 2.07 18.47 -2.54
N GLU A 43 2.80 18.73 -3.63
CA GLU A 43 3.47 17.70 -4.42
C GLU A 43 4.55 16.94 -3.61
N ASP A 44 5.18 17.59 -2.63
CA ASP A 44 6.17 16.93 -1.77
C ASP A 44 5.54 15.82 -0.92
N VAL A 45 4.30 16.02 -0.47
CA VAL A 45 3.55 15.01 0.28
C VAL A 45 3.19 13.85 -0.63
N LEU A 46 2.75 14.15 -1.86
CA LEU A 46 2.42 13.11 -2.84
C LEU A 46 3.65 12.27 -3.20
N GLN A 47 4.79 12.92 -3.41
CA GLN A 47 6.03 12.24 -3.73
C GLN A 47 6.55 11.40 -2.55
N ALA A 48 6.41 11.91 -1.32
CA ALA A 48 6.73 11.14 -0.12
C ALA A 48 5.84 9.89 0.00
N GLU A 49 4.53 10.02 -0.19
CA GLU A 49 3.59 8.89 -0.22
C GLU A 49 3.96 7.87 -1.31
N TRP A 50 4.27 8.33 -2.52
CA TRP A 50 4.64 7.46 -3.65
C TRP A 50 5.91 6.64 -3.36
N LEU A 51 6.95 7.27 -2.81
CA LEU A 51 8.20 6.60 -2.46
C LEU A 51 7.99 5.64 -1.29
N ALA A 52 7.32 6.07 -0.23
CA ALA A 52 7.03 5.28 0.96
C ALA A 52 6.17 4.04 0.63
N GLY A 53 5.21 4.16 -0.29
CA GLY A 53 4.37 3.05 -0.73
C GLY A 53 5.14 1.91 -1.38
N ARG A 54 6.36 2.15 -1.87
CA ARG A 54 7.18 1.14 -2.55
C ARG A 54 8.29 0.57 -1.66
N LEU A 55 8.53 1.13 -0.47
CA LEU A 55 9.70 0.81 0.35
C LEU A 55 9.32 0.26 1.73
N ASP A 56 10.00 -0.79 2.16
CA ASP A 56 9.97 -1.19 3.57
C ASP A 56 10.86 -0.24 4.40
N PRO A 57 10.49 0.06 5.66
CA PRO A 57 9.33 -0.48 6.38
C PRO A 57 8.01 0.27 6.11
N TYR A 58 8.04 1.39 5.39
CA TYR A 58 6.91 2.31 5.27
C TYR A 58 5.63 1.69 4.71
N ARG A 59 5.72 0.93 3.61
CA ARG A 59 4.55 0.29 2.98
C ARG A 59 3.83 -0.73 3.88
N GLN A 60 4.44 -1.18 4.98
CA GLN A 60 3.83 -2.13 5.92
C GLN A 60 2.76 -1.50 6.82
N VAL A 61 2.79 -0.17 7.02
CA VAL A 61 1.79 0.53 7.84
C VAL A 61 0.67 1.13 6.99
N ALA A 62 0.69 0.93 5.68
CA ALA A 62 -0.28 1.51 4.77
C ALA A 62 -1.73 1.18 5.14
N ARG A 63 -2.63 2.14 4.92
CA ARG A 63 -4.06 1.91 5.12
C ARG A 63 -4.62 0.89 4.12
N CYS A 64 -4.15 0.98 2.88
CA CYS A 64 -4.59 0.14 1.75
C CYS A 64 -3.39 -0.47 1.03
N TYR A 65 -3.63 -1.57 0.31
CA TYR A 65 -2.63 -2.26 -0.50
C TYR A 65 -3.06 -2.29 -1.96
N HIS A 66 -2.15 -1.93 -2.85
CA HIS A 66 -2.27 -2.20 -4.28
C HIS A 66 -1.44 -3.44 -4.60
N LEU A 67 -2.10 -4.53 -5.00
CA LEU A 67 -1.48 -5.79 -5.37
C LEU A 67 -1.53 -5.98 -6.88
N ILE A 68 -0.38 -6.25 -7.50
CA ILE A 68 -0.30 -6.64 -8.91
C ILE A 68 -0.02 -8.13 -8.97
N ALA A 69 -0.95 -8.89 -9.52
CA ALA A 69 -0.82 -10.34 -9.71
C ALA A 69 -0.84 -10.70 -11.19
N ARG A 70 -0.11 -11.76 -11.55
CA ARG A 70 -0.07 -12.31 -12.90
C ARG A 70 -0.52 -13.76 -12.86
N LYS A 71 -1.54 -14.07 -13.66
CA LYS A 71 -1.96 -15.44 -13.91
C LYS A 71 -0.94 -16.13 -14.81
N LEU A 72 -0.45 -17.28 -14.37
CA LEU A 72 0.45 -18.14 -15.14
C LEU A 72 -0.30 -18.87 -16.26
#